data_AF-A0A914XDJ0-F1
#
_entry.id   AF-A0A914XDJ0-F1
#
_cell.length_a   1.000
_cell.length_b   1.000
_cell.length_c   1.000
_cell.angle_alpha   90.00
_cell.angle_beta   90.00
_cell.angle_gamma   90.00
#
_symmetry.space_group_name_H-M   'P 1'
#
loop_
_entity.id
_entity.type
_entity.pdbx_description
1 polymer ?
#
loop_
_entity_poly.entity_id
_entity_poly.type
_entity_poly.pdbx_seq_one_letter_code
_entity_poly.pdbx_strand_id
1 'polypeptide(L)'
;MNYRQLKMILCNWRHLNTSRRPRMQQLKLMLVVMLAIALFTLAYQAANVLRPEAPIHRDPPQQLPNYVCHSCGSACEPNLLTDVHSSERPDYQQQEELKATDDRVLVLVETLYSPLGKEICDILNALKLPYKAEPLGKNLPLLTTATRGRFALIIIENYYKYLNLVEWNRQLLDKYCVDYSVALIGFLTTRPKPTFVKSKVKGAALTLYQKQRVRNLTFSVGSSVPFIARRGQVLPLPEPDEADWVVFQGQHNSTYESVLVADVVYDDEEPLKPYNMAAVMLDRGEEDGIRRVLLGQKLNHWLVKLSFIDAIRHLTNGRLGMPLERYLQVDIDDIFVGQVGRRMIADDVLALIESQKRMREMVPGFTYNLGFSGKYFLNGDDLEDQGDTLLVEQASQFVWFPHMWRHNHAHRHNLTYLEAIMTQNRFFA
;
A
#
# COMPACT_ATOMS: atom_id res chain seq x y z
N MET A 1 57.83 70.83 -77.37
CA MET A 1 57.03 69.65 -76.95
C MET A 1 56.48 69.00 -78.22
N ASN A 2 56.88 67.75 -78.50
CA ASN A 2 56.68 67.11 -79.82
C ASN A 2 55.36 66.30 -79.84
N TYR A 3 54.60 66.37 -80.94
CA TYR A 3 53.22 65.83 -81.08
C TYR A 3 53.09 64.32 -80.76
N ARG A 4 54.22 63.58 -80.83
CA ARG A 4 54.30 62.16 -80.46
C ARG A 4 54.26 61.88 -78.94
N GLN A 5 54.69 62.81 -78.08
CA GLN A 5 54.65 62.60 -76.63
C GLN A 5 53.27 62.87 -76.02
N LEU A 6 52.50 63.82 -76.55
CA LEU A 6 51.12 64.07 -76.11
C LEU A 6 50.18 62.90 -76.44
N LYS A 7 50.38 62.23 -77.59
CA LYS A 7 49.56 61.09 -78.01
C LYS A 7 49.76 59.85 -77.13
N MET A 8 50.98 59.62 -76.62
CA MET A 8 51.25 58.53 -75.66
C MET A 8 50.64 58.78 -74.27
N ILE A 9 50.70 60.03 -73.78
CA ILE A 9 50.15 60.38 -72.47
C ILE A 9 48.62 60.29 -72.48
N LEU A 10 47.96 60.73 -73.55
CA LEU A 10 46.51 60.61 -73.72
C LEU A 10 46.03 59.16 -73.93
N CYS A 11 46.82 58.29 -74.59
CA CYS A 11 46.52 56.87 -74.71
C CYS A 11 46.65 56.14 -73.36
N ASN A 12 47.72 56.40 -72.61
CA ASN A 12 47.91 55.79 -71.28
C ASN A 12 46.87 56.28 -70.26
N TRP A 13 46.47 57.55 -70.31
CA TRP A 13 45.43 58.07 -69.41
C TRP A 13 44.04 57.48 -69.71
N ARG A 14 43.68 57.28 -71.00
CA ARG A 14 42.46 56.55 -71.37
C ARG A 14 42.48 55.07 -70.95
N HIS A 15 43.64 54.41 -71.00
CA HIS A 15 43.77 52.99 -70.61
C HIS A 15 43.73 52.77 -69.08
N LEU A 16 44.30 53.69 -68.29
CA LEU A 16 44.27 53.63 -66.82
C LEU A 16 42.88 53.96 -66.24
N ASN A 17 42.09 54.82 -66.90
CA ASN A 17 40.77 55.24 -66.42
C ASN A 17 39.66 54.22 -66.77
N THR A 18 39.82 53.45 -67.86
CA THR A 18 38.92 52.33 -68.22
C THR A 18 39.18 51.07 -67.41
N SER A 19 40.39 50.87 -66.86
CA SER A 19 40.73 49.74 -65.99
C SER A 19 40.32 49.92 -64.51
N ARG A 20 40.26 51.16 -64.00
CA ARG A 20 39.86 51.46 -62.61
C ARG A 20 38.34 51.50 -62.38
N ARG A 21 37.55 51.92 -63.36
CA ARG A 21 36.07 51.94 -63.28
C ARG A 21 35.43 50.56 -63.02
N PRO A 22 35.81 49.47 -63.71
CA PRO A 22 35.23 48.15 -63.45
C PRO A 22 35.64 47.62 -62.06
N ARG A 23 36.87 47.90 -61.58
CA ARG A 23 37.31 47.51 -60.22
C ARG A 23 36.54 48.25 -59.11
N MET A 24 36.26 49.55 -59.28
CA MET A 24 35.44 50.30 -58.32
C MET A 24 33.96 49.89 -58.35
N GLN A 25 33.42 49.55 -59.52
CA GLN A 25 32.07 49.00 -59.65
C GLN A 25 31.97 47.60 -59.03
N GLN A 26 32.98 46.75 -59.20
CA GLN A 26 33.08 45.46 -58.54
C GLN A 26 33.17 45.59 -57.01
N LEU A 27 33.94 46.55 -56.48
CA LEU A 27 33.99 46.81 -55.03
C LEU A 27 32.66 47.29 -54.47
N LYS A 28 31.96 48.20 -55.17
CA LYS A 28 30.62 48.65 -54.77
C LYS A 28 29.61 47.51 -54.81
N LEU A 29 29.67 46.65 -55.83
CA LEU A 29 28.81 45.47 -55.93
C LEU A 29 29.09 44.50 -54.78
N MET A 30 30.36 44.23 -54.47
CA MET A 30 30.74 43.38 -53.32
C MET A 30 30.24 43.97 -52.00
N LEU A 31 30.35 45.28 -51.80
CA LEU A 31 29.86 45.93 -50.59
C LEU A 31 28.33 45.84 -50.47
N VAL A 32 27.60 46.03 -51.58
CA VAL A 32 26.13 45.87 -51.63
C VAL A 32 25.72 44.42 -51.36
N VAL A 33 26.44 43.45 -51.92
CA VAL A 33 26.20 42.02 -51.68
C VAL A 33 26.47 41.67 -50.21
N MET A 34 27.57 42.15 -49.63
CA MET A 34 27.86 41.92 -48.21
C MET A 34 26.82 42.57 -47.29
N LEU A 35 26.34 43.77 -47.62
CA LEU A 35 25.28 44.44 -46.86
C LEU A 35 23.94 43.70 -46.99
N ALA A 36 23.63 43.19 -48.18
CA ALA A 36 22.44 42.38 -48.42
C ALA A 36 22.50 41.04 -47.67
N ILE A 37 23.65 40.38 -47.64
CA ILE A 37 23.88 39.16 -46.84
C ILE A 37 23.73 39.48 -45.36
N ALA A 38 24.34 40.55 -44.87
CA ALA A 38 24.24 40.94 -43.46
C ALA A 38 22.80 41.25 -43.05
N LEU A 39 22.05 42.00 -43.87
CA LEU A 39 20.64 42.28 -43.65
C LEU A 39 19.79 41.01 -43.72
N PHE A 40 20.07 40.10 -44.65
CA PHE A 40 19.39 38.81 -44.75
C PHE A 40 19.65 37.95 -43.52
N THR A 41 20.89 37.88 -43.02
CA THR A 41 21.22 37.14 -41.79
C THR A 41 20.56 37.76 -40.56
N LEU A 42 20.48 39.09 -40.48
CA LEU A 42 19.82 39.79 -39.37
C LEU A 42 18.31 39.58 -39.41
N ALA A 43 17.71 39.65 -40.59
CA ALA A 43 16.28 39.36 -40.79
C ALA A 43 15.97 37.88 -40.50
N TYR A 44 16.85 36.96 -40.90
CA TYR A 44 16.71 35.52 -40.61
C TYR A 44 16.83 35.21 -39.11
N GLN A 45 17.79 35.83 -38.41
CA GLN A 45 17.92 35.71 -36.96
C GLN A 45 16.72 36.34 -36.24
N ALA A 46 16.28 37.54 -36.64
CA ALA A 46 15.09 38.18 -36.09
C ALA A 46 13.85 37.30 -36.31
N ALA A 47 13.67 36.72 -37.50
CA ALA A 47 12.55 35.82 -37.81
C ALA A 47 12.60 34.51 -37.01
N ASN A 48 13.79 34.01 -36.66
CA ASN A 48 13.94 32.83 -35.81
C ASN A 48 13.75 33.13 -34.32
N VAL A 49 14.09 34.34 -33.86
CA VAL A 49 13.83 34.79 -32.48
C VAL A 49 12.36 35.17 -32.27
N LEU A 50 11.73 35.74 -33.29
CA LEU A 50 10.29 36.07 -33.31
C LEU A 50 9.42 34.88 -33.70
N ARG A 51 10.01 33.72 -34.02
CA ARG A 51 9.25 32.50 -34.24
C ARG A 51 8.67 32.09 -32.88
N PRO A 52 7.34 32.10 -32.70
CA PRO A 52 6.78 31.50 -31.50
C PRO A 52 7.27 30.05 -31.46
N GLU A 53 7.85 29.64 -30.33
CA GLU A 53 8.18 28.24 -30.11
C GLU A 53 6.94 27.40 -30.39
N ALA A 54 7.13 26.25 -31.04
CA ALA A 54 6.02 25.35 -31.27
C ALA A 54 5.36 25.05 -29.92
N PRO A 55 4.02 25.12 -29.81
CA PRO A 55 3.35 24.92 -28.53
C PRO A 55 3.76 23.56 -27.98
N ILE A 56 4.38 23.57 -26.80
CA ILE A 56 4.79 22.37 -26.09
C ILE A 56 3.53 21.54 -25.83
N HIS A 57 3.48 20.34 -26.39
CA HIS A 57 2.36 19.43 -26.21
C HIS A 57 2.33 18.95 -24.77
N ARG A 58 1.24 19.26 -24.05
CA ARG A 58 0.99 18.79 -22.69
C ARG A 58 -0.19 17.85 -22.74
N ASP A 59 0.00 16.65 -22.20
CA ASP A 59 -1.08 15.69 -22.08
C ASP A 59 -2.14 16.25 -21.11
N PRO A 60 -3.44 16.22 -21.47
CA PRO A 60 -4.47 16.66 -20.55
C PRO A 60 -4.51 15.76 -19.30
N PRO A 61 -4.96 16.27 -18.15
CA PRO A 61 -5.12 15.46 -16.94
C PRO A 61 -5.97 14.22 -17.22
N GLN A 62 -5.47 13.05 -16.83
CA GLN A 62 -6.22 11.81 -16.98
C GLN A 62 -7.44 11.83 -16.06
N GLN A 63 -8.64 11.77 -16.65
CA GLN A 63 -9.88 11.61 -15.90
C GLN A 63 -10.12 10.13 -15.59
N LEU A 64 -9.78 9.72 -14.37
CA LEU A 64 -10.16 8.42 -13.86
C LEU A 64 -11.57 8.52 -13.26
N PRO A 65 -12.49 7.60 -13.57
CA PRO A 65 -13.76 7.56 -12.89
C PRO A 65 -13.52 7.35 -11.39
N ASN A 66 -14.26 8.07 -10.55
CA ASN A 66 -14.21 7.83 -9.12
C ASN A 66 -14.51 6.34 -8.85
N TYR A 67 -13.75 5.73 -7.94
CA TYR A 67 -14.06 4.40 -7.48
C TYR A 67 -15.47 4.42 -6.87
N VAL A 68 -16.38 3.67 -7.49
CA VAL A 68 -17.71 3.44 -6.94
C VAL A 68 -17.63 2.19 -6.10
N CYS A 69 -17.77 2.35 -4.78
CA CYS A 69 -17.98 1.23 -3.89
C CYS A 69 -19.25 0.47 -4.32
N HIS A 70 -19.08 -0.68 -4.98
CA HIS A 70 -20.19 -1.49 -5.48
C HIS A 70 -21.09 -2.07 -4.36
N SER A 71 -20.61 -2.06 -3.10
CA SER A 71 -21.38 -2.47 -1.92
C SER A 71 -22.17 -1.33 -1.27
N CYS A 72 -22.02 -0.12 -1.77
CA CYS A 72 -22.64 1.08 -1.24
C CYS A 72 -23.94 1.34 -2.01
N GLY A 73 -25.00 0.58 -1.70
CA GLY A 73 -26.37 1.02 -1.98
C GLY A 73 -26.71 2.28 -1.16
N SER A 74 -27.97 2.71 -1.14
CA SER A 74 -28.51 3.94 -0.48
C SER A 74 -28.12 4.18 1.00
N ALA A 75 -27.31 3.31 1.61
CA ALA A 75 -26.74 3.42 2.94
C ALA A 75 -25.49 4.33 3.04
N CYS A 76 -25.11 5.04 1.98
CA CYS A 76 -24.03 6.03 1.99
C CYS A 76 -24.54 7.46 1.80
N GLU A 77 -25.75 7.76 2.29
CA GLU A 77 -26.07 9.15 2.60
C GLU A 77 -25.30 9.58 3.86
N PRO A 78 -24.67 10.76 3.88
CA PRO A 78 -23.98 11.29 5.06
C PRO A 78 -24.90 11.53 6.28
N ASN A 79 -26.22 11.35 6.14
CA ASN A 79 -27.22 11.78 7.11
C ASN A 79 -27.97 10.63 7.83
N LEU A 80 -27.49 9.39 7.72
CA LEU A 80 -27.90 8.29 8.60
C LEU A 80 -26.72 7.75 9.41
N LEU A 81 -25.96 8.67 10.00
CA LEU A 81 -25.40 8.45 11.34
C LEU A 81 -26.56 8.40 12.35
N THR A 82 -27.47 7.42 12.21
CA THR A 82 -28.18 6.93 13.39
C THR A 82 -27.10 6.26 14.22
N ASP A 83 -26.59 6.99 15.19
CA ASP A 83 -26.02 6.55 16.46
C ASP A 83 -25.92 5.02 16.64
N VAL A 84 -25.05 4.37 15.87
CA VAL A 84 -24.34 3.16 16.35
C VAL A 84 -23.04 3.62 17.03
N HIS A 85 -23.03 4.85 17.54
CA HIS A 85 -22.10 5.30 18.57
C HIS A 85 -22.50 4.81 19.97
N SER A 86 -23.53 3.97 20.08
CA SER A 86 -23.97 3.34 21.33
C SER A 86 -24.31 1.85 21.18
N SER A 87 -23.65 1.11 20.27
CA SER A 87 -23.28 -0.25 20.72
C SER A 87 -22.20 0.02 21.75
N GLU A 88 -22.62 0.05 23.01
CA GLU A 88 -21.77 -0.01 24.19
C GLU A 88 -20.43 -0.60 23.77
N ARG A 89 -19.35 0.19 23.89
CA ARG A 89 -18.05 -0.43 24.18
C ARG A 89 -18.42 -1.47 25.21
N PRO A 90 -18.25 -2.79 25.00
CA PRO A 90 -18.33 -3.71 26.11
C PRO A 90 -17.41 -3.05 27.10
N ASP A 91 -17.96 -2.63 28.23
CA ASP A 91 -17.25 -1.87 29.21
C ASP A 91 -16.19 -2.84 29.71
N TYR A 92 -15.04 -2.87 29.03
CA TYR A 92 -13.90 -3.72 29.36
C TYR A 92 -13.34 -3.30 30.74
N GLN A 93 -13.98 -2.31 31.40
CA GLN A 93 -13.78 -1.90 32.77
C GLN A 93 -14.55 -2.73 33.81
N GLN A 94 -15.30 -3.77 33.44
CA GLN A 94 -15.81 -4.75 34.40
C GLN A 94 -15.41 -6.19 34.05
N GLN A 95 -14.12 -6.49 34.23
CA GLN A 95 -13.70 -7.80 34.76
C GLN A 95 -12.32 -7.64 35.41
N GLU A 96 -12.33 -7.22 36.67
CA GLU A 96 -11.19 -7.20 37.60
C GLU A 96 -10.58 -8.59 37.89
N GLU A 97 -10.86 -9.62 37.09
CA GLU A 97 -10.32 -10.98 37.30
C GLU A 97 -9.89 -11.72 36.02
N LEU A 98 -9.38 -11.02 34.99
CA LEU A 98 -8.52 -11.68 33.99
C LEU A 98 -7.14 -11.93 34.59
N LYS A 99 -7.10 -13.04 35.33
CA LYS A 99 -5.97 -13.63 36.04
C LYS A 99 -4.62 -13.34 35.37
N ALA A 100 -3.74 -12.77 36.19
CA ALA A 100 -2.29 -12.71 36.07
C ALA A 100 -1.69 -13.48 34.87
N THR A 101 -1.68 -12.89 33.68
CA THR A 101 -0.93 -13.39 32.52
C THR A 101 -0.08 -12.30 31.91
N ASP A 102 1.11 -12.64 31.40
CA ASP A 102 1.91 -11.73 30.57
C ASP A 102 1.21 -11.47 29.23
N ASP A 103 1.34 -10.26 28.69
CA ASP A 103 0.88 -9.85 27.35
C ASP A 103 1.73 -10.47 26.23
N ARG A 104 1.82 -11.81 26.22
CA ARG A 104 2.66 -12.58 25.32
C ARG A 104 1.88 -13.72 24.70
N VAL A 105 2.19 -14.03 23.44
CA VAL A 105 1.56 -15.13 22.70
C VAL A 105 2.45 -16.37 22.71
N LEU A 106 1.89 -17.55 22.97
CA LEU A 106 2.57 -18.83 22.73
C LEU A 106 2.15 -19.35 21.35
N VAL A 107 3.10 -19.62 20.47
CA VAL A 107 2.84 -20.19 19.13
C VAL A 107 3.38 -21.61 19.10
N LEU A 108 2.48 -22.58 19.01
CA LEU A 108 2.77 -24.00 18.92
C LEU A 108 2.77 -24.39 17.44
N VAL A 109 3.97 -24.50 16.87
CA VAL A 109 4.21 -24.80 15.45
C VAL A 109 4.47 -26.29 15.24
N GLU A 110 4.33 -26.79 14.02
CA GLU A 110 4.76 -28.15 13.72
C GLU A 110 6.27 -28.32 13.80
N THR A 111 6.97 -27.36 13.20
CA THR A 111 8.42 -27.23 13.21
C THR A 111 8.74 -25.73 13.19
N LEU A 112 9.93 -25.34 13.64
CA LEU A 112 10.34 -23.93 13.61
C LEU A 112 10.50 -23.37 12.19
N TYR A 113 10.42 -24.22 11.17
CA TYR A 113 10.58 -23.86 9.76
C TYR A 113 9.28 -23.96 8.95
N SER A 114 8.16 -24.29 9.59
CA SER A 114 6.90 -24.47 8.89
C SER A 114 6.44 -23.17 8.22
N PRO A 115 5.95 -23.20 6.97
CA PRO A 115 5.53 -21.99 6.26
C PRO A 115 4.44 -21.21 6.99
N LEU A 116 3.41 -21.90 7.50
CA LEU A 116 2.33 -21.26 8.25
C LEU A 116 2.82 -20.73 9.60
N GLY A 117 3.70 -21.47 10.29
CA GLY A 117 4.33 -21.00 11.53
C GLY A 117 5.11 -19.70 11.34
N LYS A 118 5.88 -19.59 10.25
CA LYS A 118 6.57 -18.35 9.87
C LYS A 118 5.59 -17.21 9.58
N GLU A 119 4.55 -17.46 8.80
CA GLU A 119 3.55 -16.44 8.47
C GLU A 119 2.81 -15.92 9.73
N ILE A 120 2.47 -16.80 10.66
CA ILE A 120 1.92 -16.42 11.98
C ILE A 120 2.91 -15.49 12.70
N CYS A 121 4.18 -15.87 12.77
CA CYS A 121 5.22 -15.08 13.44
C CYS A 121 5.43 -13.71 12.76
N ASP A 122 5.43 -13.67 11.42
CA ASP A 122 5.60 -12.43 10.66
C ASP A 122 4.44 -11.46 10.91
N ILE A 123 3.20 -11.96 10.99
CA ILE A 123 2.05 -11.15 11.37
C ILE A 123 2.18 -10.64 12.82
N LEU A 124 2.58 -11.48 13.77
CA LEU A 124 2.80 -11.03 15.16
C LEU A 124 3.90 -9.96 15.25
N ASN A 125 4.98 -10.10 14.47
CA ASN A 125 6.05 -9.10 14.37
C ASN A 125 5.56 -7.78 13.75
N ALA A 126 4.71 -7.85 12.72
CA ALA A 126 4.09 -6.68 12.11
C ALA A 126 3.16 -5.96 13.11
N LEU A 127 2.41 -6.72 13.92
CA LEU A 127 1.57 -6.21 15.00
C LEU A 127 2.36 -5.81 16.25
N LYS A 128 3.69 -5.98 16.28
CA LYS A 128 4.58 -5.72 17.43
C LYS A 128 4.16 -6.48 18.70
N LEU A 129 3.56 -7.66 18.55
CA LEU A 129 3.15 -8.50 19.67
C LEU A 129 4.29 -9.43 20.10
N PRO A 130 4.69 -9.46 21.38
CA PRO A 130 5.72 -10.37 21.83
C PRO A 130 5.20 -11.80 21.84
N TYR A 131 6.00 -12.74 21.35
CA TYR A 131 5.60 -14.15 21.30
C TYR A 131 6.73 -15.11 21.67
N LYS A 132 6.39 -16.39 21.80
CA LYS A 132 7.34 -17.50 21.89
C LYS A 132 6.87 -18.61 20.94
N ALA A 133 7.67 -18.95 19.95
CA ALA A 133 7.38 -20.06 19.04
C ALA A 133 8.11 -21.33 19.52
N GLU A 134 7.38 -22.44 19.63
CA GLU A 134 7.91 -23.74 20.04
C GLU A 134 7.26 -24.85 19.20
N PRO A 135 8.01 -25.89 18.81
CA PRO A 135 7.41 -27.04 18.15
C PRO A 135 6.48 -27.78 19.11
N LEU A 136 5.32 -28.20 18.62
CA LEU A 136 4.36 -29.01 19.36
C LEU A 136 4.89 -30.44 19.51
N GLY A 137 5.73 -30.63 20.52
CA GLY A 137 6.45 -31.88 20.80
C GLY A 137 5.99 -32.59 22.07
N LYS A 138 6.85 -33.49 22.57
CA LYS A 138 6.61 -34.26 23.79
C LYS A 138 6.64 -33.43 25.07
N ASN A 139 7.37 -32.32 25.09
CA ASN A 139 7.49 -31.45 26.25
C ASN A 139 6.89 -30.09 25.91
N LEU A 140 6.01 -29.61 26.78
CA LEU A 140 5.46 -28.26 26.69
C LEU A 140 6.42 -27.25 27.32
N PRO A 141 6.47 -26.00 26.83
CA PRO A 141 7.20 -24.95 27.51
C PRO A 141 6.56 -24.68 28.88
N LEU A 142 7.35 -24.10 29.77
CA LEU A 142 6.84 -23.63 31.05
C LEU A 142 5.73 -22.58 30.83
N LEU A 143 4.50 -22.89 31.22
CA LEU A 143 3.29 -22.06 31.00
C LEU A 143 3.07 -21.03 32.12
N THR A 144 3.57 -21.29 33.32
CA THR A 144 3.40 -20.45 34.50
C THR A 144 4.74 -19.99 35.07
N THR A 145 4.72 -18.89 35.79
CA THR A 145 5.78 -18.49 36.73
C THR A 145 5.30 -18.78 38.15
N ALA A 146 6.10 -18.44 39.16
CA ALA A 146 5.70 -18.60 40.56
C ALA A 146 4.42 -17.84 40.93
N THR A 147 4.07 -16.77 40.19
CA THR A 147 2.96 -15.87 40.55
C THR A 147 1.90 -15.70 39.47
N ARG A 148 2.20 -16.02 38.20
CA ARG A 148 1.32 -15.70 37.06
C ARG A 148 1.54 -16.59 35.83
N GLY A 149 0.55 -16.68 34.95
CA GLY A 149 0.67 -17.31 33.64
C GLY A 149 1.56 -16.49 32.69
N ARG A 150 2.22 -17.16 31.75
CA ARG A 150 3.23 -16.53 30.88
C ARG A 150 2.69 -16.09 29.53
N PHE A 151 1.46 -16.47 29.21
CA PHE A 151 0.87 -16.25 27.90
C PHE A 151 -0.60 -15.88 28.02
N ALA A 152 -1.01 -14.80 27.35
CA ALA A 152 -2.39 -14.35 27.28
C ALA A 152 -3.18 -15.02 26.15
N LEU A 153 -2.49 -15.62 25.18
CA LEU A 153 -3.08 -16.31 24.03
C LEU A 153 -2.18 -17.46 23.59
N ILE A 154 -2.77 -18.58 23.15
CA ILE A 154 -2.05 -19.68 22.52
C ILE A 154 -2.54 -19.87 21.09
N ILE A 155 -1.61 -19.92 20.14
CA ILE A 155 -1.88 -20.17 18.72
C ILE A 155 -1.32 -21.55 18.35
N ILE A 156 -2.13 -22.37 17.69
CA ILE A 156 -1.81 -23.75 17.35
C ILE A 156 -1.85 -23.88 15.83
N GLU A 157 -0.68 -24.02 15.21
CA GLU A 157 -0.51 -24.12 13.76
C GLU A 157 -1.21 -25.35 13.16
N ASN A 158 -1.23 -26.48 13.87
CA ASN A 158 -2.00 -27.65 13.46
C ASN A 158 -2.87 -28.13 14.62
N TYR A 159 -4.14 -27.75 14.57
CA TYR A 159 -5.10 -28.10 15.60
C TYR A 159 -5.35 -29.61 15.67
N TYR A 160 -5.20 -30.36 14.58
CA TYR A 160 -5.28 -31.82 14.62
C TYR A 160 -4.20 -32.45 15.50
N LYS A 161 -2.98 -31.89 15.53
CA LYS A 161 -1.92 -32.37 16.43
C LYS A 161 -2.28 -32.09 17.88
N TYR A 162 -2.85 -30.93 18.18
CA TYR A 162 -3.34 -30.60 19.53
C TYR A 162 -4.44 -31.55 20.01
N LEU A 163 -5.39 -31.95 19.15
CA LEU A 163 -6.43 -32.94 19.47
C LEU A 163 -5.88 -34.37 19.69
N ASN A 164 -4.68 -34.65 19.19
CA ASN A 164 -4.01 -35.95 19.30
C ASN A 164 -2.73 -35.90 20.13
N LEU A 165 -2.57 -34.85 20.96
CA LEU A 165 -1.52 -34.80 21.97
C LEU A 165 -1.70 -35.94 22.96
N VAL A 166 -0.57 -36.35 23.56
CA VAL A 166 -0.59 -37.23 24.72
C VAL A 166 -1.47 -36.61 25.80
N GLU A 167 -2.33 -37.42 26.40
CA GLU A 167 -3.41 -36.98 27.31
C GLU A 167 -2.90 -36.05 28.41
N TRP A 168 -1.78 -36.38 29.06
CA TRP A 168 -1.16 -35.55 30.09
C TRP A 168 -0.81 -34.13 29.59
N ASN A 169 -0.17 -34.01 28.43
CA ASN A 169 0.20 -32.71 27.87
C ASN A 169 -1.04 -31.92 27.45
N ARG A 170 -2.03 -32.62 26.89
CA ARG A 170 -3.30 -31.99 26.51
C ARG A 170 -4.01 -31.42 27.75
N GLN A 171 -4.14 -32.23 28.80
CA GLN A 171 -4.73 -31.81 30.07
C GLN A 171 -3.97 -30.64 30.71
N LEU A 172 -2.64 -30.59 30.59
CA LEU A 172 -1.85 -29.47 31.11
C LEU A 172 -2.15 -28.14 30.38
N LEU A 173 -2.25 -28.18 29.03
CA LEU A 173 -2.65 -27.01 28.24
C LEU A 173 -4.08 -26.58 28.55
N ASP A 174 -5.01 -27.54 28.57
CA ASP A 174 -6.42 -27.28 28.80
C ASP A 174 -6.64 -26.70 30.20
N LYS A 175 -6.00 -27.29 31.22
CA LYS A 175 -5.99 -26.76 32.58
C LYS A 175 -5.44 -25.34 32.63
N TYR A 176 -4.33 -25.05 31.94
CA TYR A 176 -3.81 -23.68 31.88
C TYR A 176 -4.81 -22.71 31.24
N CYS A 177 -5.48 -23.13 30.16
CA CYS A 177 -6.49 -22.30 29.48
C CYS A 177 -7.68 -21.99 30.39
N VAL A 178 -8.18 -22.97 31.14
CA VAL A 178 -9.28 -22.78 32.10
C VAL A 178 -8.81 -21.98 33.32
N ASP A 179 -7.68 -22.35 33.91
CA ASP A 179 -7.16 -21.75 35.13
C ASP A 179 -6.78 -20.28 34.94
N TYR A 180 -6.34 -19.86 33.75
CA TYR A 180 -5.93 -18.48 33.45
C TYR A 180 -6.85 -17.76 32.45
N SER A 181 -7.96 -18.39 32.06
CA SER A 181 -8.90 -17.86 31.04
C SER A 181 -8.20 -17.51 29.70
N VAL A 182 -7.19 -18.32 29.33
CA VAL A 182 -6.42 -18.15 28.10
C VAL A 182 -7.14 -18.86 26.97
N ALA A 183 -7.36 -18.13 25.88
CA ALA A 183 -8.03 -18.64 24.70
C ALA A 183 -7.05 -19.24 23.67
N LEU A 184 -7.61 -19.96 22.69
CA LEU A 184 -6.87 -20.63 21.63
C LEU A 184 -7.22 -20.06 20.25
N ILE A 185 -6.22 -20.01 19.37
CA ILE A 185 -6.45 -19.92 17.93
C ILE A 185 -5.91 -21.20 17.30
N GLY A 186 -6.74 -21.89 16.51
CA GLY A 186 -6.38 -23.18 15.91
C GLY A 186 -6.57 -23.17 14.40
N PHE A 187 -5.58 -23.68 13.67
CA PHE A 187 -5.69 -23.89 12.23
C PHE A 187 -6.05 -25.34 11.92
N LEU A 188 -7.13 -25.53 11.16
CA LEU A 188 -7.63 -26.79 10.66
C LEU A 188 -7.59 -26.75 9.14
N THR A 189 -6.42 -26.95 8.55
CA THR A 189 -6.25 -26.97 7.09
C THR A 189 -6.62 -28.33 6.49
N THR A 190 -6.87 -28.39 5.19
CA THR A 190 -7.11 -29.67 4.51
C THR A 190 -5.92 -30.60 4.68
N ARG A 191 -6.18 -31.86 5.08
CA ARG A 191 -5.12 -32.87 5.18
C ARG A 191 -4.62 -33.28 3.79
N PRO A 192 -3.33 -33.60 3.61
CA PRO A 192 -2.79 -34.02 2.29
C PRO A 192 -3.50 -35.25 1.70
N LYS A 193 -3.90 -36.19 2.57
CA LYS A 193 -4.68 -37.39 2.20
C LYS A 193 -5.87 -37.52 3.17
N PRO A 194 -6.97 -36.78 2.95
CA PRO A 194 -8.11 -36.89 3.83
C PRO A 194 -8.79 -38.23 3.56
N THR A 195 -9.01 -39.01 4.61
CA THR A 195 -9.80 -40.25 4.55
C THR A 195 -11.29 -39.97 4.39
N PHE A 196 -11.76 -38.81 4.85
CA PHE A 196 -13.15 -38.41 4.77
C PHE A 196 -13.25 -36.93 4.38
N VAL A 197 -14.18 -36.62 3.48
CA VAL A 197 -14.57 -35.24 3.16
C VAL A 197 -15.27 -34.60 4.36
N LYS A 198 -16.22 -35.31 4.98
CA LYS A 198 -16.92 -34.91 6.22
C LYS A 198 -16.33 -35.62 7.43
N SER A 199 -16.03 -34.90 8.52
CA SER A 199 -15.57 -35.52 9.77
C SER A 199 -16.02 -34.75 11.01
N LYS A 200 -16.22 -35.46 12.13
CA LYS A 200 -16.47 -34.84 13.43
C LYS A 200 -15.15 -34.48 14.09
N VAL A 201 -15.06 -33.29 14.67
CA VAL A 201 -13.91 -32.86 15.47
C VAL A 201 -13.86 -33.69 16.75
N LYS A 202 -12.70 -34.30 17.01
CA LYS A 202 -12.50 -35.16 18.18
C LYS A 202 -12.76 -34.37 19.46
N GLY A 203 -13.69 -34.85 20.29
CA GLY A 203 -14.00 -34.24 21.58
C GLY A 203 -14.87 -32.99 21.51
N ALA A 204 -15.44 -32.63 20.36
CA ALA A 204 -16.32 -31.47 20.21
C ALA A 204 -17.60 -31.85 19.45
N ALA A 205 -18.72 -31.18 19.72
CA ALA A 205 -19.96 -31.33 18.96
C ALA A 205 -19.92 -30.63 17.58
N LEU A 206 -18.77 -30.66 16.90
CA LEU A 206 -18.52 -29.90 15.70
C LEU A 206 -18.21 -30.80 14.49
N THR A 207 -18.78 -30.47 13.33
CA THR A 207 -18.54 -31.18 12.07
C THR A 207 -17.84 -30.28 11.07
N LEU A 208 -16.81 -30.80 10.40
CA LEU A 208 -16.06 -30.11 9.37
C LEU A 208 -16.10 -30.86 8.04
N TYR A 209 -15.90 -30.11 6.96
CA TYR A 209 -15.82 -30.57 5.57
C TYR A 209 -14.50 -30.10 4.97
N GLN A 210 -13.68 -31.01 4.44
CA GLN A 210 -12.35 -30.73 3.86
C GLN A 210 -12.37 -30.76 2.34
N LYS A 211 -11.34 -30.22 1.67
CA LYS A 211 -11.24 -30.16 0.20
C LYS A 211 -12.42 -29.45 -0.45
N GLN A 212 -12.93 -28.41 0.20
CA GLN A 212 -14.03 -27.62 -0.35
C GLN A 212 -13.48 -26.50 -1.22
N ARG A 213 -14.26 -26.11 -2.23
CA ARG A 213 -14.07 -24.86 -2.99
C ARG A 213 -15.08 -23.86 -2.49
N VAL A 214 -14.65 -22.63 -2.24
CA VAL A 214 -15.50 -21.60 -1.66
C VAL A 214 -15.50 -20.32 -2.47
N ARG A 215 -16.61 -19.58 -2.44
CA ARG A 215 -16.77 -18.24 -3.01
C ARG A 215 -17.55 -17.33 -2.05
N ASN A 216 -17.64 -16.04 -2.38
CA ASN A 216 -18.47 -15.06 -1.65
C ASN A 216 -18.21 -15.01 -0.13
N LEU A 217 -16.94 -15.02 0.27
CA LEU A 217 -16.59 -14.93 1.69
C LEU A 217 -17.11 -13.63 2.30
N THR A 218 -17.76 -13.75 3.45
CA THR A 218 -18.45 -12.64 4.12
C THR A 218 -18.32 -12.76 5.63
N PHE A 219 -17.99 -11.67 6.32
CA PHE A 219 -18.03 -11.66 7.77
C PHE A 219 -19.46 -11.65 8.29
N SER A 220 -19.80 -12.56 9.19
CA SER A 220 -21.16 -12.72 9.70
C SER A 220 -21.63 -11.48 10.47
N VAL A 221 -22.86 -11.04 10.20
CA VAL A 221 -23.46 -9.84 10.83
C VAL A 221 -23.57 -9.98 12.34
N GLY A 222 -24.00 -11.15 12.81
CA GLY A 222 -24.15 -11.46 14.23
C GLY A 222 -22.84 -11.79 14.95
N SER A 223 -21.70 -11.80 14.26
CA SER A 223 -20.44 -12.19 14.90
C SER A 223 -19.88 -11.08 15.77
N SER A 224 -19.36 -11.44 16.94
CA SER A 224 -18.71 -10.53 17.88
C SER A 224 -17.20 -10.37 17.66
N VAL A 225 -16.60 -11.20 16.81
CA VAL A 225 -15.16 -11.21 16.54
C VAL A 225 -14.68 -10.05 15.66
N PRO A 226 -15.35 -9.70 14.53
CA PRO A 226 -14.88 -8.66 13.63
C PRO A 226 -14.76 -7.30 14.32
N PHE A 227 -13.58 -6.68 14.18
CA PHE A 227 -13.23 -5.36 14.71
C PHE A 227 -12.65 -4.45 13.62
N ILE A 228 -11.63 -4.91 12.90
CA ILE A 228 -11.11 -4.25 11.70
C ILE A 228 -11.99 -4.62 10.50
N ALA A 229 -12.40 -5.88 10.41
CA ALA A 229 -13.28 -6.35 9.35
C ALA A 229 -14.68 -5.75 9.46
N ARG A 230 -15.21 -5.31 8.32
CA ARG A 230 -16.60 -4.87 8.21
C ARG A 230 -17.52 -6.09 8.05
N ARG A 231 -18.55 -6.17 8.91
CA ARG A 231 -19.55 -7.24 8.90
C ARG A 231 -20.54 -7.05 7.75
N GLY A 232 -21.07 -8.16 7.23
CA GLY A 232 -22.16 -8.18 6.24
C GLY A 232 -21.76 -7.76 4.82
N GLN A 233 -20.52 -7.33 4.58
CA GLN A 233 -20.07 -6.93 3.26
C GLN A 233 -19.55 -8.17 2.49
N VAL A 234 -20.27 -8.53 1.43
CA VAL A 234 -19.82 -9.55 0.48
C VAL A 234 -18.87 -8.89 -0.50
N LEU A 235 -17.64 -9.38 -0.58
CA LEU A 235 -16.73 -8.99 -1.65
C LEU A 235 -16.94 -9.95 -2.81
N PRO A 236 -17.43 -9.48 -3.98
CA PRO A 236 -17.67 -10.33 -5.12
C PRO A 236 -16.31 -10.80 -5.65
N LEU A 237 -15.91 -12.00 -5.25
CA LEU A 237 -14.78 -12.71 -5.85
C LEU A 237 -15.33 -13.50 -7.04
N PRO A 238 -14.87 -13.21 -8.28
CA PRO A 238 -15.49 -13.77 -9.47
C PRO A 238 -15.31 -15.28 -9.61
N GLU A 239 -14.25 -15.85 -9.01
CA GLU A 239 -13.94 -17.28 -9.11
C GLU A 239 -13.80 -17.94 -7.73
N PRO A 240 -14.31 -19.18 -7.56
CA PRO A 240 -14.09 -19.96 -6.35
C PRO A 240 -12.60 -20.27 -6.18
N ASP A 241 -12.12 -20.19 -4.95
CA ASP A 241 -10.72 -20.47 -4.59
C ASP A 241 -10.37 -21.97 -4.79
N GLU A 242 -9.10 -22.32 -4.55
CA GLU A 242 -8.60 -23.69 -4.66
C GLU A 242 -9.37 -24.67 -3.76
N ALA A 243 -9.35 -25.97 -4.12
CA ALA A 243 -10.05 -27.02 -3.38
C ALA A 243 -9.30 -27.48 -2.12
N ASP A 244 -8.88 -26.53 -1.28
CA ASP A 244 -8.06 -26.77 -0.08
C ASP A 244 -8.69 -26.22 1.20
N TRP A 245 -9.91 -25.69 1.12
CA TRP A 245 -10.63 -25.17 2.28
C TRP A 245 -11.18 -26.27 3.17
N VAL A 246 -11.12 -26.00 4.47
CA VAL A 246 -11.97 -26.64 5.47
C VAL A 246 -13.06 -25.66 5.85
N VAL A 247 -14.30 -26.14 5.86
CA VAL A 247 -15.45 -25.36 6.32
C VAL A 247 -16.17 -26.12 7.42
N PHE A 248 -16.82 -25.38 8.30
CA PHE A 248 -17.49 -25.88 9.48
C PHE A 248 -18.99 -25.78 9.30
N GLN A 249 -19.69 -26.85 9.69
CA GLN A 249 -21.12 -26.81 9.81
C GLN A 249 -21.47 -26.07 11.09
N GLY A 250 -21.84 -24.79 10.96
CA GLY A 250 -22.47 -24.05 12.04
C GLY A 250 -23.80 -24.74 12.37
N GLN A 251 -23.85 -25.45 13.50
CA GLN A 251 -25.11 -25.97 14.01
C GLN A 251 -25.92 -24.83 14.62
N HIS A 252 -27.24 -24.98 14.70
CA HIS A 252 -28.15 -24.07 15.41
C HIS A 252 -27.94 -24.03 16.95
N ASN A 253 -26.77 -24.43 17.46
CA ASN A 253 -26.47 -24.40 18.89
C ASN A 253 -25.91 -23.03 19.29
N SER A 254 -26.00 -22.71 20.58
CA SER A 254 -25.46 -21.46 21.15
C SER A 254 -23.93 -21.44 21.21
N THR A 255 -23.28 -22.61 21.21
CA THR A 255 -21.87 -22.81 21.50
C THR A 255 -20.94 -22.30 20.40
N TYR A 256 -21.31 -22.49 19.14
CA TYR A 256 -20.48 -22.12 18.00
C TYR A 256 -21.08 -20.93 17.24
N GLU A 257 -20.23 -19.97 16.91
CA GLU A 257 -20.58 -18.77 16.15
C GLU A 257 -19.76 -18.72 14.86
N SER A 258 -20.43 -18.58 13.72
CA SER A 258 -19.77 -18.32 12.44
C SER A 258 -19.17 -16.91 12.43
N VAL A 259 -17.88 -16.79 12.13
CA VAL A 259 -17.18 -15.49 12.06
C VAL A 259 -17.04 -15.05 10.60
N LEU A 260 -16.49 -15.93 9.77
CA LEU A 260 -16.36 -15.76 8.33
C LEU A 260 -17.10 -16.90 7.67
N VAL A 261 -18.08 -16.59 6.84
CA VAL A 261 -18.86 -17.58 6.09
C VAL A 261 -18.53 -17.53 4.62
N ALA A 262 -18.71 -18.66 3.94
CA ALA A 262 -18.50 -18.78 2.50
C ALA A 262 -19.53 -19.69 1.87
N ASP A 263 -19.78 -19.48 0.58
CA ASP A 263 -20.62 -20.34 -0.23
C ASP A 263 -19.78 -21.49 -0.78
N VAL A 264 -20.12 -22.72 -0.41
CA VAL A 264 -19.45 -23.93 -0.90
C VAL A 264 -19.95 -24.28 -2.31
N VAL A 265 -19.02 -24.59 -3.21
CA VAL A 265 -19.30 -25.01 -4.59
C VAL A 265 -19.17 -26.52 -4.72
N TYR A 266 -20.21 -27.17 -5.27
CA TYR A 266 -20.22 -28.60 -5.60
C TYR A 266 -20.19 -28.79 -7.12
N ASP A 267 -19.43 -29.78 -7.60
CA ASP A 267 -19.26 -30.04 -9.03
C ASP A 267 -20.46 -30.80 -9.66
N ASP A 268 -21.36 -31.37 -8.84
CA ASP A 268 -22.53 -32.13 -9.29
C ASP A 268 -23.82 -31.30 -9.13
N GLU A 269 -24.50 -31.04 -10.25
CA GLU A 269 -25.76 -30.30 -10.31
C GLU A 269 -26.91 -31.04 -9.59
N GLU A 270 -27.26 -30.60 -8.39
CA GLU A 270 -28.60 -30.71 -7.77
C GLU A 270 -28.79 -29.47 -6.88
N PRO A 271 -29.83 -28.63 -7.07
CA PRO A 271 -29.96 -27.34 -6.41
C PRO A 271 -30.55 -27.51 -5.00
N LEU A 272 -29.78 -28.08 -4.09
CA LEU A 272 -30.06 -27.95 -2.66
C LEU A 272 -29.26 -26.75 -2.15
N LYS A 273 -30.00 -25.67 -1.83
CA LYS A 273 -29.60 -24.38 -1.20
C LYS A 273 -28.10 -24.15 -1.01
N PRO A 274 -27.53 -22.99 -1.40
CA PRO A 274 -26.14 -22.66 -1.06
C PRO A 274 -25.90 -22.91 0.43
N TYR A 275 -25.09 -23.92 0.73
CA TYR A 275 -24.70 -24.23 2.10
C TYR A 275 -23.66 -23.20 2.49
N ASN A 276 -24.15 -22.09 3.01
CA ASN A 276 -23.32 -21.09 3.65
C ASN A 276 -22.69 -21.74 4.88
N MET A 277 -21.38 -22.00 4.83
CA MET A 277 -20.64 -22.66 5.88
C MET A 277 -19.59 -21.72 6.45
N ALA A 278 -19.24 -21.92 7.72
CA ALA A 278 -18.21 -21.11 8.35
C ALA A 278 -16.83 -21.54 7.85
N ALA A 279 -16.06 -20.62 7.28
CA ALA A 279 -14.63 -20.79 7.02
C ALA A 279 -13.78 -20.43 8.26
N VAL A 280 -14.30 -19.53 9.10
CA VAL A 280 -13.75 -19.22 10.43
C VAL A 280 -14.88 -19.24 11.45
N MET A 281 -14.63 -19.84 12.61
CA MET A 281 -15.64 -20.06 13.63
C MET A 281 -15.10 -19.77 15.02
N LEU A 282 -15.93 -19.16 15.85
CA LEU A 282 -15.71 -18.96 17.26
C LEU A 282 -16.40 -20.10 18.02
N ASP A 283 -15.63 -20.81 18.83
CA ASP A 283 -16.11 -21.67 19.91
C ASP A 283 -16.11 -20.86 21.20
N ARG A 284 -17.29 -20.70 21.81
CA ARG A 284 -17.48 -19.94 23.05
C ARG A 284 -16.95 -20.67 24.28
N GLY A 285 -16.53 -21.93 24.15
CA GLY A 285 -16.04 -22.75 25.25
C GLY A 285 -17.14 -23.20 26.20
N GLU A 286 -18.40 -23.30 25.75
CA GLU A 286 -19.52 -23.76 26.60
C GLU A 286 -19.37 -25.23 27.01
N GLU A 287 -18.67 -26.05 26.21
CA GLU A 287 -18.47 -27.47 26.50
C GLU A 287 -17.34 -27.73 27.51
N ASP A 288 -16.23 -26.97 27.44
CA ASP A 288 -15.01 -27.26 28.23
C ASP A 288 -14.34 -26.04 28.88
N GLY A 289 -14.97 -24.88 28.82
CA GLY A 289 -14.50 -23.63 29.43
C GLY A 289 -13.41 -22.90 28.65
N ILE A 290 -13.04 -23.35 27.44
CA ILE A 290 -11.94 -22.77 26.66
C ILE A 290 -12.50 -22.11 25.41
N ARG A 291 -12.33 -20.79 25.28
CA ARG A 291 -12.70 -20.05 24.06
C ARG A 291 -11.70 -20.31 22.94
N ARG A 292 -12.18 -20.47 21.71
CA ARG A 292 -11.33 -20.75 20.55
C ARG A 292 -11.80 -20.04 19.29
N VAL A 293 -10.87 -19.60 18.45
CA VAL A 293 -11.18 -19.32 17.04
C VAL A 293 -10.51 -20.37 16.17
N LEU A 294 -11.31 -21.07 15.37
CA LEU A 294 -10.86 -22.12 14.46
C LEU A 294 -10.89 -21.59 13.02
N LEU A 295 -9.75 -21.64 12.34
CA LEU A 295 -9.59 -21.21 10.95
C LEU A 295 -9.48 -22.43 10.05
N GLY A 296 -10.33 -22.50 9.03
CA GLY A 296 -10.38 -23.60 8.07
C GLY A 296 -9.40 -23.47 6.90
N GLN A 297 -8.54 -22.46 6.92
CA GLN A 297 -7.56 -22.18 5.87
C GLN A 297 -6.30 -21.55 6.48
N LYS A 298 -5.20 -21.58 5.73
CA LYS A 298 -3.96 -20.84 6.01
C LYS A 298 -4.17 -19.34 5.87
N LEU A 299 -3.13 -18.56 6.14
CA LEU A 299 -3.17 -17.10 6.12
C LEU A 299 -2.87 -16.50 4.73
N ASN A 300 -2.75 -17.31 3.68
CA ASN A 300 -2.62 -16.86 2.29
C ASN A 300 -3.86 -16.06 1.82
N HIS A 301 -5.07 -16.46 2.25
CA HIS A 301 -6.29 -15.73 1.92
C HIS A 301 -6.47 -14.53 2.85
N TRP A 302 -6.53 -13.31 2.29
CA TRP A 302 -6.48 -12.07 3.06
C TRP A 302 -7.65 -11.87 4.03
N LEU A 303 -8.87 -12.35 3.72
CA LEU A 303 -9.99 -12.33 4.68
C LEU A 303 -9.75 -13.23 5.90
N VAL A 304 -9.05 -14.36 5.71
CA VAL A 304 -8.67 -15.27 6.80
C VAL A 304 -7.58 -14.63 7.64
N LYS A 305 -6.62 -13.96 6.99
CA LYS A 305 -5.62 -13.12 7.66
C LYS A 305 -6.24 -12.01 8.51
N LEU A 306 -7.25 -11.33 7.98
CA LEU A 306 -7.98 -10.31 8.72
C LEU A 306 -8.76 -10.90 9.90
N SER A 307 -9.44 -12.04 9.69
CA SER A 307 -10.12 -12.79 10.76
C SER A 307 -9.18 -13.19 11.88
N PHE A 308 -7.95 -13.59 11.53
CA PHE A 308 -6.90 -13.95 12.49
C PHE A 308 -6.48 -12.75 13.36
N ILE A 309 -6.27 -11.57 12.75
CA ILE A 309 -5.91 -10.35 13.49
C ILE A 309 -7.05 -9.93 14.44
N ASP A 310 -8.30 -9.95 13.96
CA ASP A 310 -9.47 -9.63 14.78
C ASP A 310 -9.68 -10.64 15.91
N ALA A 311 -9.43 -11.93 15.65
CA ALA A 311 -9.49 -12.98 16.65
C ALA A 311 -8.48 -12.79 17.79
N ILE A 312 -7.24 -12.38 17.51
CA ILE A 312 -6.24 -12.08 18.55
C ILE A 312 -6.79 -11.02 19.51
N ARG A 313 -7.34 -9.93 18.96
CA ARG A 313 -7.92 -8.85 19.76
C ARG A 313 -9.14 -9.31 20.54
N HIS A 314 -10.07 -9.99 19.88
CA HIS A 314 -11.31 -10.45 20.51
C HIS A 314 -11.03 -11.41 21.67
N LEU A 315 -10.19 -12.43 21.45
CA LEU A 315 -9.90 -13.47 22.43
C LEU A 315 -9.07 -12.97 23.63
N THR A 316 -8.33 -11.88 23.46
CA THR A 316 -7.56 -11.23 24.53
C THR A 316 -8.28 -10.03 25.13
N ASN A 317 -9.57 -9.87 24.83
CA ASN A 317 -10.41 -8.77 25.34
C ASN A 317 -9.78 -7.39 25.08
N GLY A 318 -9.15 -7.22 23.91
CA GLY A 318 -8.49 -5.98 23.50
C GLY A 318 -7.07 -5.77 24.05
N ARG A 319 -6.56 -6.65 24.93
CA ARG A 319 -5.19 -6.53 25.47
C ARG A 319 -4.12 -6.62 24.38
N LEU A 320 -4.27 -7.56 23.44
CA LEU A 320 -3.38 -7.74 22.31
C LEU A 320 -4.09 -7.33 21.03
N GLY A 321 -3.66 -6.26 20.37
CA GLY A 321 -4.23 -5.83 19.10
C GLY A 321 -3.91 -4.38 18.79
N MET A 322 -4.17 -3.97 17.55
CA MET A 322 -3.99 -2.58 17.13
C MET A 322 -5.31 -1.80 17.26
N PRO A 323 -5.24 -0.48 17.53
CA PRO A 323 -6.40 0.40 17.43
C PRO A 323 -6.91 0.46 15.97
N LEU A 324 -8.05 1.12 15.74
CA LEU A 324 -8.55 1.40 14.39
C LEU A 324 -7.92 2.65 13.76
N GLU A 325 -7.08 3.37 14.49
CA GLU A 325 -6.38 4.55 13.98
C GLU A 325 -5.41 4.16 12.86
N ARG A 326 -5.46 4.89 11.75
CA ARG A 326 -4.62 4.69 10.57
C ARG A 326 -4.03 6.03 10.16
N TYR A 327 -2.76 6.00 9.76
CA TYR A 327 -2.04 7.15 9.24
C TYR A 327 -1.94 7.01 7.72
N LEU A 328 -2.22 8.10 7.00
CA LEU A 328 -2.07 8.18 5.55
C LEU A 328 -0.98 9.19 5.23
N GLN A 329 0.03 8.75 4.50
CA GLN A 329 1.10 9.58 3.97
C GLN A 329 1.14 9.40 2.44
N VAL A 330 1.21 10.52 1.72
CA VAL A 330 1.37 10.53 0.27
C VAL A 330 2.63 11.33 -0.05
N ASP A 331 3.65 10.61 -0.49
CA ASP A 331 4.93 11.18 -0.92
C ASP A 331 4.88 11.42 -2.44
N ILE A 332 5.18 12.65 -2.86
CA ILE A 332 5.33 13.02 -4.26
C ILE A 332 6.82 13.25 -4.49
N ASP A 333 7.48 12.24 -5.07
CA ASP A 333 8.88 12.34 -5.50
C ASP A 333 9.04 13.23 -6.74
N ASP A 334 10.28 13.52 -7.11
CA ASP A 334 10.65 14.18 -8.38
C ASP A 334 10.14 15.62 -8.55
N ILE A 335 9.94 16.35 -7.45
CA ILE A 335 9.69 17.79 -7.54
C ILE A 335 10.89 18.50 -8.17
N PHE A 336 10.57 19.35 -9.15
CA PHE A 336 11.47 20.01 -10.11
C PHE A 336 12.11 19.11 -11.17
N VAL A 337 11.90 17.79 -11.12
CA VAL A 337 12.55 16.85 -12.06
C VAL A 337 11.61 16.54 -13.21
N GLY A 338 12.12 16.53 -14.44
CA GLY A 338 11.35 16.12 -15.61
C GLY A 338 11.89 16.63 -16.92
N GLN A 339 11.35 16.12 -18.02
CA GLN A 339 11.47 16.76 -19.33
C GLN A 339 10.46 17.90 -19.41
N VAL A 340 10.82 18.98 -20.11
CA VAL A 340 9.91 20.10 -20.41
C VAL A 340 8.61 19.59 -21.04
N GLY A 341 7.49 20.11 -20.55
CA GLY A 341 6.12 19.69 -20.90
C GLY A 341 5.53 18.61 -19.99
N ARG A 342 6.26 18.17 -18.95
CA ARG A 342 5.80 17.16 -17.98
C ARG A 342 5.97 17.58 -16.53
N ARG A 343 6.60 18.72 -16.26
CA ARG A 343 6.77 19.24 -14.89
C ARG A 343 5.48 19.94 -14.46
N MET A 344 5.35 20.13 -13.16
CA MET A 344 4.19 20.82 -12.59
C MET A 344 4.14 22.28 -13.06
N ILE A 345 2.97 22.74 -13.46
CA ILE A 345 2.69 24.15 -13.70
C ILE A 345 1.92 24.75 -12.51
N ALA A 346 1.78 26.07 -12.47
CA ALA A 346 1.09 26.77 -11.38
C ALA A 346 -0.32 26.20 -11.07
N ASP A 347 -1.08 25.84 -12.10
CA ASP A 347 -2.42 25.24 -11.92
C ASP A 347 -2.37 23.89 -11.17
N ASP A 348 -1.34 23.07 -11.40
CA ASP A 348 -1.17 21.79 -10.69
C ASP A 348 -0.86 22.02 -9.20
N VAL A 349 -0.08 23.06 -8.89
CA VAL A 349 0.25 23.45 -7.51
C VAL A 349 -1.01 23.89 -6.76
N LEU A 350 -1.84 24.72 -7.41
CA LEU A 350 -3.12 25.15 -6.85
C LEU A 350 -4.07 23.96 -6.66
N ALA A 351 -4.08 23.02 -7.61
CA ALA A 351 -4.86 21.80 -7.51
C ALA A 351 -4.40 20.89 -6.34
N LEU A 352 -3.09 20.80 -6.08
CA LEU A 352 -2.55 20.09 -4.91
C LEU A 352 -2.99 20.73 -3.59
N ILE A 353 -3.00 22.06 -3.51
CA ILE A 353 -3.45 22.78 -2.31
C ILE A 353 -4.95 22.51 -2.09
N GLU A 354 -5.74 22.57 -3.16
CA GLU A 354 -7.19 22.35 -3.08
C GLU A 354 -7.54 20.88 -2.78
N SER A 355 -6.84 19.91 -3.37
CA SER A 355 -7.01 18.50 -3.01
C SER A 355 -6.62 18.24 -1.56
N GLN A 356 -5.58 18.90 -1.04
CA GLN A 356 -5.22 18.85 0.37
C GLN A 356 -6.35 19.29 1.29
N LYS A 357 -7.02 20.41 0.97
CA LYS A 357 -8.15 20.90 1.77
C LYS A 357 -9.28 19.88 1.81
N ARG A 358 -9.67 19.32 0.65
CA ARG A 358 -10.67 18.26 0.57
C ARG A 358 -10.25 17.01 1.35
N MET A 359 -8.99 16.61 1.26
CA MET A 359 -8.48 15.45 2.01
C MET A 359 -8.49 15.68 3.52
N ARG A 360 -8.24 16.91 3.99
CA ARG A 360 -8.31 17.27 5.42
C ARG A 360 -9.71 17.12 6.02
N GLU A 361 -10.77 17.12 5.21
CA GLU A 361 -12.13 16.82 5.67
C GLU A 361 -12.30 15.35 6.08
N MET A 362 -11.52 14.45 5.48
CA MET A 362 -11.58 12.99 5.73
C MET A 362 -10.42 12.48 6.59
N VAL A 363 -9.25 13.10 6.47
CA VAL A 363 -8.00 12.72 7.15
C VAL A 363 -7.45 13.95 7.87
N PRO A 364 -7.70 14.09 9.18
CA PRO A 364 -7.26 15.25 9.95
C PRO A 364 -5.75 15.48 9.84
N GLY A 365 -5.36 16.73 9.56
CA GLY A 365 -3.94 17.10 9.44
C GLY A 365 -3.26 16.62 8.15
N PHE A 366 -3.97 16.02 7.20
CA PHE A 366 -3.38 15.54 5.95
C PHE A 366 -2.58 16.64 5.25
N THR A 367 -1.34 16.31 4.91
CA THR A 367 -0.45 17.20 4.16
C THR A 367 0.40 16.39 3.18
N TYR A 368 0.53 16.86 1.93
CA TYR A 368 1.41 16.17 0.97
C TYR A 368 2.87 16.35 1.37
N ASN A 369 3.64 15.30 1.17
CA ASN A 369 5.07 15.28 1.45
C ASN A 369 5.84 15.29 0.12
N LEU A 370 6.64 16.33 -0.11
CA LEU A 370 7.22 16.66 -1.41
C LEU A 370 8.73 16.37 -1.44
N GLY A 371 9.13 15.45 -2.31
CA GLY A 371 10.50 15.02 -2.52
C GLY A 371 11.18 15.86 -3.60
N PHE A 372 12.14 16.70 -3.23
CA PHE A 372 12.75 17.66 -4.18
C PHE A 372 14.20 17.31 -4.59
N SER A 373 14.52 17.60 -5.85
CA SER A 373 15.89 17.65 -6.40
C SER A 373 16.24 19.07 -6.85
N GLY A 374 16.94 19.82 -5.99
CA GLY A 374 17.16 21.26 -6.19
C GLY A 374 17.96 21.62 -7.46
N LYS A 375 18.70 20.69 -8.07
CA LYS A 375 19.44 20.96 -9.31
C LYS A 375 18.56 21.45 -10.44
N TYR A 376 17.31 21.01 -10.46
CA TYR A 376 16.40 21.22 -11.57
C TYR A 376 15.40 22.34 -11.34
N PHE A 377 15.51 23.06 -10.22
CA PHE A 377 14.70 24.24 -9.94
C PHE A 377 14.90 25.31 -11.03
N LEU A 378 13.80 25.86 -11.54
CA LEU A 378 13.76 26.86 -12.62
C LEU A 378 14.56 26.43 -13.86
N ASN A 379 14.26 25.22 -14.32
CA ASN A 379 14.94 24.58 -15.44
C ASN A 379 13.91 23.95 -16.41
N GLY A 380 12.67 24.43 -16.35
CA GLY A 380 11.57 24.07 -17.23
C GLY A 380 11.31 25.14 -18.28
N ASP A 381 10.09 25.17 -18.82
CA ASP A 381 9.57 26.32 -19.58
C ASP A 381 8.95 27.40 -18.68
N ASP A 382 8.53 28.53 -19.26
CA ASP A 382 7.96 29.66 -18.51
C ASP A 382 6.78 29.28 -17.60
N LEU A 383 5.95 28.29 -17.96
CA LEU A 383 4.82 27.85 -17.15
C LEU A 383 5.25 26.90 -16.03
N GLU A 384 6.22 26.03 -16.32
CA GLU A 384 6.82 25.11 -15.33
C GLU A 384 7.63 25.89 -14.28
N ASP A 385 8.40 26.89 -14.70
CA ASP A 385 9.18 27.74 -13.81
C ASP A 385 8.29 28.63 -12.91
N GLN A 386 7.12 29.03 -13.42
CA GLN A 386 6.07 29.65 -12.59
C GLN A 386 5.51 28.65 -11.57
N GLY A 387 5.31 27.38 -11.95
CA GLY A 387 4.92 26.31 -11.05
C GLY A 387 5.94 26.04 -9.94
N ASP A 388 7.22 25.92 -10.32
CA ASP A 388 8.36 25.81 -9.40
C ASP A 388 8.39 26.96 -8.40
N THR A 389 8.24 28.20 -8.87
CA THR A 389 8.22 29.41 -8.04
C THR A 389 7.04 29.36 -7.05
N LEU A 390 5.84 29.04 -7.54
CA LEU A 390 4.64 28.97 -6.71
C LEU A 390 4.73 27.87 -5.65
N LEU A 391 5.35 26.72 -5.96
CA LEU A 391 5.64 25.66 -4.99
C LEU A 391 6.50 26.17 -3.83
N VAL A 392 7.56 26.92 -4.14
CA VAL A 392 8.46 27.49 -3.12
C VAL A 392 7.78 28.60 -2.33
N GLU A 393 7.02 29.48 -2.99
CA GLU A 393 6.22 30.52 -2.31
C GLU A 393 5.20 29.91 -1.33
N GLN A 394 4.61 28.77 -1.70
CA GLN A 394 3.66 28.02 -0.89
C GLN A 394 4.32 26.92 -0.05
N ALA A 395 5.64 26.92 0.14
CA ALA A 395 6.35 25.83 0.80
C ALA A 395 5.80 25.47 2.19
N SER A 396 5.30 26.47 2.93
CA SER A 396 4.67 26.27 4.25
C SER A 396 3.38 25.45 4.24
N GLN A 397 2.75 25.26 3.07
CA GLN A 397 1.54 24.44 2.89
C GLN A 397 1.83 22.94 2.73
N PHE A 398 3.11 22.56 2.66
CA PHE A 398 3.56 21.20 2.36
C PHE A 398 4.60 20.73 3.38
N VAL A 399 4.79 19.42 3.48
CA VAL A 399 5.98 18.83 4.11
C VAL A 399 6.99 18.55 3.00
N TRP A 400 8.28 18.64 3.30
CA TRP A 400 9.34 18.48 2.31
C TRP A 400 10.38 17.47 2.78
N PHE A 401 10.90 16.68 1.85
CA PHE A 401 12.04 15.80 2.10
C PHE A 401 13.04 15.84 0.94
N PRO A 402 14.34 15.65 1.21
CA PRO A 402 15.35 15.67 0.16
C PRO A 402 15.26 14.42 -0.71
N HIS A 403 15.23 14.60 -2.04
CA HIS A 403 15.20 13.53 -3.04
C HIS A 403 16.47 13.52 -3.92
N MET A 404 17.65 13.66 -3.27
CA MET A 404 18.98 13.82 -3.89
C MET A 404 19.14 15.10 -4.73
N TRP A 405 20.36 15.57 -4.99
CA TRP A 405 20.54 16.81 -5.79
C TRP A 405 20.20 16.64 -7.27
N ARG A 406 20.62 15.53 -7.90
CA ARG A 406 20.46 15.30 -9.35
C ARG A 406 19.57 14.09 -9.67
N HIS A 407 18.67 13.72 -8.76
CA HIS A 407 17.87 12.49 -8.87
C HIS A 407 18.76 11.25 -9.19
N ASN A 408 19.86 11.11 -8.44
CA ASN A 408 20.87 10.07 -8.67
C ASN A 408 20.41 8.71 -8.14
N HIS A 409 20.69 7.64 -8.90
CA HIS A 409 20.58 6.28 -8.37
C HIS A 409 21.71 5.97 -7.39
N ALA A 410 21.38 5.87 -6.10
CA ALA A 410 22.37 5.73 -5.02
C ALA A 410 23.34 4.55 -5.23
N HIS A 411 22.85 3.41 -5.73
CA HIS A 411 23.66 2.20 -5.97
C HIS A 411 24.75 2.35 -7.06
N ARG A 412 24.76 3.44 -7.83
CA ARG A 412 25.75 3.69 -8.90
C ARG A 412 26.93 4.55 -8.46
N HIS A 413 26.96 4.97 -7.20
CA HIS A 413 27.93 5.95 -6.72
C HIS A 413 28.57 5.52 -5.40
N ASN A 414 29.77 6.04 -5.12
CA ASN A 414 30.45 5.82 -3.85
C ASN A 414 29.96 6.79 -2.77
N LEU A 415 30.27 6.49 -1.51
CA LEU A 415 29.86 7.28 -0.35
C LEU A 415 30.23 8.77 -0.49
N THR A 416 31.50 9.07 -0.81
CA THR A 416 31.98 10.46 -0.93
C THR A 416 31.19 11.28 -1.96
N TYR A 417 30.85 10.66 -3.10
CA TYR A 417 30.01 11.31 -4.10
C TYR A 417 28.60 11.56 -3.57
N LEU A 418 27.98 10.55 -2.95
CA LEU A 418 26.62 10.65 -2.39
C LEU A 418 26.55 11.74 -1.32
N GLU A 419 27.53 11.79 -0.41
CA GLU A 419 27.65 12.84 0.61
C GLU A 419 27.73 14.23 -0.02
N ALA A 420 28.56 14.40 -1.06
CA ALA A 420 28.72 15.68 -1.74
C ALA A 420 27.41 16.15 -2.41
N ILE A 421 26.70 15.27 -3.11
CA ILE A 421 25.43 15.63 -3.76
C ILE A 421 24.29 15.82 -2.75
N MET A 422 24.24 15.05 -1.67
CA MET A 422 23.26 15.25 -0.59
C MET A 422 23.51 16.60 0.11
N THR A 423 24.77 16.96 0.30
CA THR A 423 25.18 18.26 0.85
C THR A 423 24.72 19.40 -0.05
N GLN A 424 24.84 19.27 -1.37
CA GLN A 424 24.32 20.28 -2.32
C GLN A 424 22.80 20.44 -2.21
N ASN A 425 22.04 19.34 -2.16
CA ASN A 425 20.59 19.41 -2.01
C ASN A 425 20.18 20.03 -0.66
N ARG A 426 20.95 19.77 0.39
CA ARG A 426 20.77 20.39 1.71
C ARG A 426 21.08 21.88 1.72
N PHE A 427 22.04 22.36 0.92
CA PHE A 427 22.33 23.79 0.82
C PHE A 427 21.27 24.55 0.01
N PHE A 428 20.59 23.86 -0.91
CA PHE A 428 19.48 24.42 -1.65
C PHE A 428 18.23 24.58 -0.77
N ALA A 429 17.97 23.57 0.08
CA ALA A 429 16.89 23.60 1.08
C ALA A 429 17.19 24.62 2.19
#